data_AF-A0A950QIZ0-F1
#
_entry.id   AF-A0A950QIZ0-F1
#
_cell.length_a   1.000
_cell.length_b   1.000
_cell.length_c   1.000
_cell.angle_alpha   90.00
_cell.angle_beta   90.00
_cell.angle_gamma   90.00
#
_symmetry.space_group_name_H-M   'P 1'
#
loop_
_entity.id
_entity.type
_entity.pdbx_description
1 polymer ?
#
loop_
_entity_poly.entity_id
_entity_poly.type
_entity_poly.pdbx_seq_one_letter_code
_entity_poly.pdbx_strand_id
1 'polypeptide(L)'
;RALAGAFLTVVGVAALVAAGGFGKVQAASPPPVVTCADAEKPGIIVPTPNRIDATCAVIPLDLNGTGDTQGPADILSWLTFVAVNWPVNPAACAPAQSASILTATPNPTWLSYLSSDDVFVPAPSTPAPWCNGNASLRAAGTRASRTAHLPAAVQTLARAYFRSHPNGKLLYLHHDSKGHALAAALLLQAKLGRPNRLTATPSPLVDPAVLKEILDATNQPVVDQNGRFERFTISLNVDEYNYITANKLWTFAGEAKTGNLNFPTQKTPGATVGAMEFKAAWKVLRPGKDVFSHFFTMPAIVYNDQAGSGPPQSVTVGLVGLHITHKTNRQHAWIWSTFEQIDNTNDGPADGNPKSFYNPSCSPASCPPNTQTAPTPYIEVRPGGKLNPPTQVVAVVTPAPSVVKLNAQFRGMLRNTPWYYYQLISTQWTGGSGPIPSPNPARLGVVQPFQLGNPVLETYVRETFASPSPPGSPIPARNSLYSCMYCHSLFMQGYYKNFTSDFSLIVNAQQ
;
A
#
# COMPACT_ATOMS: atom_id res chain seq x y z
N ARG A 1 -39.77 62.19 52.70
CA ARG A 1 -39.95 61.31 53.88
C ARG A 1 -39.50 59.91 53.47
N ALA A 2 -38.23 59.59 53.76
CA ALA A 2 -37.78 58.41 54.54
C ALA A 2 -37.78 57.12 53.68
N LEU A 3 -36.65 56.59 53.14
CA LEU A 3 -35.41 56.10 53.77
C LEU A 3 -35.68 55.25 55.03
N ALA A 4 -35.56 53.92 54.87
CA ALA A 4 -35.22 52.99 55.94
C ALA A 4 -34.51 51.77 55.32
N GLY A 5 -33.20 51.69 55.53
CA GLY A 5 -32.39 50.50 55.31
C GLY A 5 -32.43 49.59 56.54
N ALA A 6 -32.20 48.30 56.33
CA ALA A 6 -31.92 47.34 57.39
C ALA A 6 -30.56 46.68 57.11
N PHE A 7 -29.64 46.93 58.04
CA PHE A 7 -28.34 46.28 58.18
C PHE A 7 -28.52 44.81 58.58
N LEU A 8 -27.73 43.91 58.00
CA LEU A 8 -27.27 42.71 58.70
C LEU A 8 -25.76 42.55 58.51
N THR A 9 -25.09 42.55 59.66
CA THR A 9 -23.65 42.40 59.91
C THR A 9 -23.08 41.08 59.39
N VAL A 10 -22.02 41.15 58.57
CA VAL A 10 -21.14 40.02 58.27
C VAL A 10 -19.88 40.15 59.12
N VAL A 11 -19.62 39.14 59.94
CA VAL A 11 -18.41 38.98 60.75
C VAL A 11 -17.23 38.72 59.80
N GLY A 12 -16.23 39.60 59.84
CA GLY A 12 -15.00 39.47 59.08
C GLY A 12 -14.08 38.39 59.67
N VAL A 13 -13.84 37.32 58.91
CA VAL A 13 -12.70 36.42 59.12
C VAL A 13 -11.54 36.97 58.29
N ALA A 14 -10.54 37.53 58.96
CA ALA A 14 -9.30 37.95 58.35
C ALA A 14 -8.47 36.72 57.97
N ALA A 15 -8.49 36.33 56.69
CA ALA A 15 -7.50 35.42 56.13
C ALA A 15 -6.26 36.22 55.75
N LEU A 16 -5.12 35.91 56.38
CA LEU A 16 -3.81 36.42 55.98
C LEU A 16 -3.56 36.07 54.51
N VAL A 17 -3.50 37.08 53.64
CA VAL A 17 -2.92 36.94 52.31
C VAL A 17 -1.40 36.92 52.48
N ALA A 18 -0.83 35.72 52.51
CA ALA A 18 0.60 35.56 52.27
C ALA A 18 0.88 35.97 50.83
N ALA A 19 1.69 37.02 50.64
CA ALA A 19 2.21 37.43 49.35
C ALA A 19 3.16 36.34 48.81
N GLY A 20 2.59 35.31 48.19
CA GLY A 20 3.32 34.35 47.38
C GLY A 20 3.65 34.99 46.03
N GLY A 21 4.94 35.10 45.71
CA GLY A 21 5.42 35.71 44.48
C GLY A 21 4.77 35.10 43.23
N PHE A 22 4.29 35.96 42.34
CA PHE A 22 3.98 35.59 40.97
C PHE A 22 5.28 35.18 40.29
N GLY A 23 5.64 33.89 40.41
CA GLY A 23 6.63 33.29 39.53
C GLY A 23 6.13 33.44 38.10
N LYS A 24 6.91 34.13 37.26
CA LYS A 24 6.69 34.17 35.82
C LYS A 24 6.56 32.72 35.36
N VAL A 25 5.41 32.34 34.81
CA VAL A 25 5.28 31.05 34.11
C VAL A 25 6.22 31.14 32.91
N GLN A 26 7.41 30.55 33.04
CA GLN A 26 8.36 30.42 31.96
C GLN A 26 7.66 29.59 30.87
N ALA A 27 7.43 30.19 29.70
CA ALA A 27 6.94 29.43 28.55
C ALA A 27 7.89 28.24 28.34
N ALA A 28 7.35 27.02 28.34
CA ALA A 28 8.13 25.82 28.12
C ALA A 28 8.90 25.96 26.80
N SER A 29 10.22 25.73 26.82
CA SER A 29 11.04 25.75 25.62
C SER A 29 10.44 24.78 24.59
N PRO A 30 10.45 25.14 23.28
CA PRO A 30 9.94 24.24 22.26
C PRO A 30 10.71 22.91 22.30
N PRO A 31 10.04 21.78 22.01
CA PRO A 31 10.71 20.48 21.98
C PRO A 31 11.88 20.51 20.97
N PRO A 32 12.96 19.77 21.24
CA PRO A 32 14.09 19.69 20.32
C PRO A 32 13.64 19.15 18.96
N VAL A 33 14.27 19.65 17.89
CA VAL A 33 14.00 19.17 16.53
C VAL A 33 14.59 17.76 16.38
N VAL A 34 13.77 16.83 15.87
CA VAL A 34 14.15 15.46 15.51
C VAL A 34 13.89 15.31 14.01
N THR A 35 14.96 15.06 13.26
CA THR A 35 14.94 14.89 11.80
C THR A 35 14.70 13.43 11.42
N CYS A 36 14.46 13.16 10.13
CA CYS A 36 14.39 11.78 9.63
C CYS A 36 15.75 11.06 9.75
N ALA A 37 16.87 11.76 9.48
CA ALA A 37 18.21 11.20 9.69
C ALA A 37 18.49 10.84 11.16
N ASP A 38 17.90 11.53 12.14
CA ASP A 38 18.07 11.17 13.55
C ASP A 38 17.43 9.82 13.88
N ALA A 39 16.33 9.46 13.21
CA ALA A 39 15.67 8.16 13.37
C ALA A 39 16.48 7.00 12.76
N GLU A 40 17.39 7.29 11.81
CA GLU A 40 18.25 6.29 11.17
C GLU A 40 19.56 6.04 11.92
N LYS A 41 19.95 6.91 12.86
CA LYS A 41 21.18 6.75 13.65
C LYS A 41 21.08 5.54 14.57
N PRO A 42 22.09 4.63 14.61
CA PRO A 42 22.06 3.47 15.49
C PRO A 42 21.76 3.85 16.94
N GLY A 43 20.73 3.23 17.52
CA GLY A 43 20.30 3.54 18.89
C GLY A 43 19.39 2.45 19.45
N ILE A 44 19.28 2.41 20.78
CA ILE A 44 18.36 1.49 21.47
C ILE A 44 16.91 1.90 21.19
N ILE A 45 16.64 3.20 21.29
CA ILE A 45 15.33 3.80 21.04
C ILE A 45 15.42 4.58 19.73
N VAL A 46 14.46 4.33 18.84
CA VAL A 46 14.32 5.09 17.59
C VAL A 46 13.47 6.33 17.89
N PRO A 47 14.00 7.56 17.76
CA PRO A 47 13.21 8.76 17.99
C PRO A 47 12.22 8.97 16.83
N THR A 48 11.01 9.42 17.15
CA THR A 48 10.02 9.77 16.12
C THR A 48 10.30 11.19 15.59
N PRO A 49 10.52 11.37 14.27
CA PRO A 49 10.73 12.69 13.69
C PRO A 49 9.58 13.65 13.97
N ASN A 50 9.91 14.92 14.22
CA ASN A 50 8.92 15.98 14.44
C ASN A 50 9.04 17.14 13.45
N ARG A 51 9.87 16.97 12.42
CA ARG A 51 10.04 17.90 11.31
C ARG A 51 10.29 17.14 10.01
N ILE A 52 9.65 17.59 8.94
CA ILE A 52 10.00 17.21 7.57
C ILE A 52 11.09 18.16 7.07
N ASP A 53 12.23 17.60 6.70
CA ASP A 53 13.34 18.29 6.05
C ASP A 53 13.92 17.43 4.91
N ALA A 54 15.03 17.87 4.30
CA ALA A 54 15.65 17.16 3.18
C ALA A 54 16.13 15.74 3.54
N THR A 55 16.39 15.44 4.81
CA THR A 55 16.80 14.09 5.23
C THR A 55 15.67 13.08 5.07
N CYS A 56 14.41 13.54 5.07
CA CYS A 56 13.23 12.70 4.85
C CYS A 56 13.07 12.25 3.39
N ALA A 57 13.91 12.72 2.47
CA ALA A 57 13.96 12.24 1.09
C ALA A 57 14.71 10.89 0.97
N VAL A 58 15.39 10.44 2.02
CA VAL A 58 16.19 9.21 2.01
C VAL A 58 15.33 8.03 2.46
N ILE A 59 15.37 6.93 1.69
CA ILE A 59 14.70 5.68 2.06
C ILE A 59 15.54 5.01 3.16
N PRO A 60 14.96 4.67 4.32
CA PRO A 60 15.67 3.98 5.40
C PRO A 60 16.25 2.65 4.94
N LEU A 61 17.55 2.43 5.18
CA LEU A 61 18.25 1.24 4.66
C LEU A 61 17.97 -0.03 5.48
N ASP A 62 17.57 0.12 6.75
CA ASP A 62 17.29 -1.02 7.62
C ASP A 62 16.43 -0.64 8.83
N LEU A 63 15.88 -1.65 9.50
CA LEU A 63 15.16 -1.50 10.75
C LEU A 63 16.12 -1.16 11.88
N ASN A 64 16.02 0.08 12.39
CA ASN A 64 16.82 0.56 13.51
C ASN A 64 16.18 0.19 14.87
N GLY A 65 16.94 0.28 15.96
CA GLY A 65 16.50 -0.16 17.29
C GLY A 65 17.03 -1.56 17.68
N THR A 66 17.13 -1.81 18.99
CA THR A 66 17.64 -3.09 19.52
C THR A 66 16.59 -3.93 20.24
N GLY A 67 15.40 -3.38 20.47
CA GLY A 67 14.37 -4.02 21.30
C GLY A 67 13.39 -4.94 20.57
N ASP A 68 13.51 -5.12 19.24
CA ASP A 68 12.55 -5.90 18.43
C ASP A 68 11.09 -5.56 18.81
N THR A 69 10.74 -4.28 18.71
CA THR A 69 9.40 -3.77 19.05
C THR A 69 8.70 -3.22 17.81
N GLN A 70 7.38 -3.11 17.89
CA GLN A 70 6.56 -2.63 16.78
C GLN A 70 6.84 -1.16 16.40
N GLY A 71 7.14 -0.31 17.39
CA GLY A 71 7.32 1.13 17.18
C GLY A 71 8.38 1.50 16.13
N PRO A 72 9.62 0.98 16.21
CA PRO A 72 10.64 1.16 15.19
C PRO A 72 10.21 0.72 13.78
N ALA A 73 9.45 -0.38 13.65
CA ALA A 73 8.96 -0.84 12.35
C ALA A 73 7.95 0.15 11.76
N ASP A 74 7.04 0.66 12.58
CA ASP A 74 6.07 1.67 12.14
C ASP A 74 6.72 3.03 11.83
N ILE A 75 7.76 3.42 12.58
CA ILE A 75 8.56 4.61 12.25
C ILE A 75 9.26 4.42 10.89
N LEU A 76 9.89 3.27 10.66
CA LEU A 76 10.51 2.94 9.37
C LEU A 76 9.48 3.03 8.24
N SER A 77 8.28 2.46 8.39
CA SER A 77 7.24 2.53 7.37
C SER A 77 6.84 3.97 7.04
N TRP A 78 6.67 4.83 8.03
CA TRP A 78 6.35 6.25 7.80
C TRP A 78 7.50 7.01 7.15
N LEU A 79 8.74 6.76 7.56
CA LEU A 79 9.93 7.32 6.91
C LEU A 79 10.00 6.90 5.44
N THR A 80 9.84 5.61 5.17
CA THR A 80 9.78 5.06 3.81
C THR A 80 8.64 5.70 3.01
N PHE A 81 7.44 5.81 3.58
CA PHE A 81 6.29 6.44 2.93
C PHE A 81 6.59 7.89 2.52
N VAL A 82 7.20 8.69 3.41
CA VAL A 82 7.59 10.06 3.09
C VAL A 82 8.66 10.09 1.99
N ALA A 83 9.68 9.23 2.09
CA ALA A 83 10.79 9.20 1.14
C ALA A 83 10.34 8.79 -0.27
N VAL A 84 9.51 7.76 -0.40
CA VAL A 84 9.04 7.28 -1.71
C VAL A 84 8.03 8.25 -2.35
N ASN A 85 7.27 8.97 -1.53
CA ASN A 85 6.35 10.02 -1.98
C ASN A 85 7.02 11.40 -2.12
N TRP A 86 8.32 11.49 -1.85
CA TRP A 86 9.10 12.70 -2.11
C TRP A 86 9.05 13.06 -3.60
N PRO A 87 8.99 14.36 -3.95
CA PRO A 87 9.02 14.80 -5.34
C PRO A 87 10.21 14.22 -6.10
N VAL A 88 9.96 13.65 -7.28
CA VAL A 88 10.99 12.99 -8.08
C VAL A 88 11.83 13.98 -8.89
N ASN A 89 13.12 13.71 -9.02
CA ASN A 89 13.95 14.19 -10.11
C ASN A 89 13.77 13.24 -11.31
N PRO A 90 13.03 13.63 -12.36
CA PRO A 90 12.71 12.73 -13.47
C PRO A 90 13.94 12.34 -14.31
N ALA A 91 15.05 13.07 -14.21
CA ALA A 91 16.29 12.72 -14.90
C ALA A 91 17.03 11.55 -14.24
N ALA A 92 16.83 11.36 -12.93
CA ALA A 92 17.53 10.36 -12.12
C ALA A 92 16.61 9.24 -11.61
N CYS A 93 15.28 9.39 -11.74
CA CYS A 93 14.27 8.53 -11.09
C CYS A 93 14.55 8.33 -9.60
N ALA A 94 14.98 9.41 -8.97
CA ALA A 94 15.39 9.48 -7.58
C ALA A 94 14.76 10.73 -6.93
N PRO A 95 14.71 10.82 -5.60
CA PRO A 95 14.16 11.99 -4.91
C PRO A 95 14.88 13.29 -5.31
N ALA A 96 14.12 14.35 -5.59
CA ALA A 96 14.64 15.67 -5.87
C ALA A 96 15.09 16.37 -4.58
N GLN A 97 16.41 16.49 -4.40
CA GLN A 97 17.03 17.11 -3.23
C GLN A 97 16.72 18.61 -3.10
N SER A 98 16.38 19.28 -4.20
CA SER A 98 16.01 20.71 -4.22
C SER A 98 14.52 20.96 -3.95
N ALA A 99 13.71 19.91 -3.84
CA ALA A 99 12.27 20.00 -3.63
C ALA A 99 11.91 19.56 -2.21
N SER A 100 10.69 19.91 -1.78
CA SER A 100 10.10 19.39 -0.56
C SER A 100 8.73 18.81 -0.84
N ILE A 101 8.42 17.68 -0.21
CA ILE A 101 7.07 17.09 -0.22
C ILE A 101 5.99 18.06 0.31
N LEU A 102 6.39 19.07 1.10
CA LEU A 102 5.48 20.05 1.68
C LEU A 102 5.07 21.18 0.71
N THR A 103 5.89 21.48 -0.30
CA THR A 103 5.71 22.70 -1.12
C THR A 103 5.66 22.42 -2.62
N ALA A 104 6.27 21.32 -3.07
CA ALA A 104 6.24 20.94 -4.48
C ALA A 104 4.89 20.32 -4.86
N THR A 105 4.53 20.45 -6.14
CA THR A 105 3.42 19.66 -6.70
C THR A 105 3.72 18.17 -6.52
N PRO A 106 2.78 17.38 -5.95
CA PRO A 106 2.99 15.95 -5.73
C PRO A 106 3.39 15.22 -7.00
N ASN A 107 4.59 14.63 -6.99
CA ASN A 107 5.09 13.76 -8.05
C ASN A 107 6.02 12.71 -7.43
N PRO A 108 5.45 11.68 -6.76
CA PRO A 108 6.19 10.65 -6.06
C PRO A 108 7.33 10.01 -6.86
N THR A 109 8.40 9.67 -6.15
CA THR A 109 9.56 8.96 -6.69
C THR A 109 9.20 7.55 -7.13
N TRP A 110 8.37 6.83 -6.37
CA TRP A 110 7.96 5.47 -6.76
C TRP A 110 7.17 5.42 -8.09
N LEU A 111 6.47 6.50 -8.47
CA LEU A 111 5.85 6.62 -9.80
C LEU A 111 6.85 6.81 -10.95
N SER A 112 8.15 6.79 -10.69
CA SER A 112 9.19 6.73 -11.74
C SER A 112 9.80 5.34 -11.90
N TYR A 113 9.44 4.41 -11.01
CA TYR A 113 9.85 3.02 -11.09
C TYR A 113 9.10 2.30 -12.20
N LEU A 114 9.65 1.17 -12.65
CA LEU A 114 9.01 0.37 -13.71
C LEU A 114 7.80 -0.37 -13.13
N SER A 115 6.70 -0.40 -13.88
CA SER A 115 5.55 -1.19 -13.51
C SER A 115 5.78 -2.68 -13.78
N SER A 116 4.92 -3.54 -13.23
CA SER A 116 4.89 -4.95 -13.61
C SER A 116 4.72 -5.14 -15.12
N ASP A 117 3.98 -4.28 -15.80
CA ASP A 117 3.75 -4.40 -17.26
C ASP A 117 4.97 -3.95 -18.07
N ASP A 118 5.79 -3.05 -17.54
CA ASP A 118 7.06 -2.66 -18.14
C ASP A 118 8.11 -3.78 -18.04
N VAL A 119 7.98 -4.67 -17.05
CA VAL A 119 8.99 -5.70 -16.72
C VAL A 119 8.57 -7.08 -17.22
N PHE A 120 7.34 -7.52 -16.93
CA PHE A 120 6.83 -8.84 -17.29
C PHE A 120 6.14 -8.80 -18.66
N VAL A 121 6.95 -8.84 -19.72
CA VAL A 121 6.50 -8.70 -21.11
C VAL A 121 6.52 -10.05 -21.87
N PRO A 122 5.62 -10.24 -22.86
CA PRO A 122 5.61 -11.44 -23.70
C PRO A 122 6.86 -11.58 -24.55
N ALA A 123 7.30 -12.83 -24.75
CA ALA A 123 8.29 -13.15 -25.76
C ALA A 123 7.84 -12.67 -27.17
N PRO A 124 8.75 -12.14 -28.01
CA PRO A 124 10.19 -12.03 -27.81
C PRO A 124 10.63 -10.72 -27.13
N SER A 125 9.72 -9.97 -26.51
CA SER A 125 10.00 -8.68 -25.89
C SER A 125 10.90 -8.84 -24.65
N THR A 126 11.62 -7.76 -24.33
CA THR A 126 12.44 -7.66 -23.12
C THR A 126 11.93 -6.53 -22.23
N PRO A 127 12.18 -6.59 -20.90
CA PRO A 127 11.83 -5.53 -19.96
C PRO A 127 12.28 -4.15 -20.46
N ALA A 128 11.48 -3.13 -20.18
CA ALA A 128 11.84 -1.76 -20.46
C ALA A 128 13.12 -1.39 -19.68
N PRO A 129 14.04 -0.59 -20.26
CA PRO A 129 15.25 -0.19 -19.55
C PRO A 129 14.92 0.68 -18.34
N TRP A 130 15.60 0.41 -17.22
CA TRP A 130 15.53 1.23 -16.02
C TRP A 130 15.90 2.67 -16.34
N CYS A 131 15.07 3.61 -15.89
CA CYS A 131 15.33 5.04 -15.87
C CYS A 131 16.36 5.56 -16.89
N ASN A 132 16.05 5.48 -18.18
CA ASN A 132 16.91 6.07 -19.21
C ASN A 132 16.88 7.59 -19.10
N GLY A 133 17.81 8.12 -18.30
CA GLY A 133 17.97 9.53 -17.97
C GLY A 133 17.66 10.45 -19.15
N ASN A 134 16.75 11.40 -18.92
CA ASN A 134 16.55 12.61 -19.70
C ASN A 134 16.22 12.55 -21.22
N ALA A 135 16.01 11.38 -21.84
CA ALA A 135 15.50 11.33 -23.22
C ALA A 135 14.34 10.35 -23.41
N SER A 136 14.25 9.26 -22.64
CA SER A 136 13.28 8.21 -22.92
C SER A 136 11.86 8.49 -22.40
N LEU A 137 11.70 9.43 -21.48
CA LEU A 137 10.38 9.96 -21.17
C LEU A 137 9.98 11.09 -22.13
N ARG A 138 10.89 11.67 -22.91
CA ARG A 138 10.64 12.87 -23.75
C ARG A 138 10.55 12.55 -25.24
N ALA A 139 11.22 11.50 -25.73
CA ALA A 139 11.16 11.10 -27.12
C ALA A 139 9.87 10.34 -27.43
N ALA A 140 9.19 10.71 -28.52
CA ALA A 140 8.00 10.01 -28.98
C ALA A 140 8.25 8.51 -29.22
N GLY A 141 9.46 8.11 -29.62
CA GLY A 141 9.84 6.71 -29.88
C GLY A 141 9.90 5.83 -28.64
N THR A 142 10.37 6.34 -27.51
CA THR A 142 10.43 5.60 -26.24
C THR A 142 9.07 5.54 -25.55
N ARG A 143 8.22 6.56 -25.72
CA ARG A 143 6.80 6.50 -25.32
C ARG A 143 6.01 5.48 -26.15
N ALA A 144 6.20 5.48 -27.47
CA ALA A 144 5.60 4.50 -28.37
C ALA A 144 5.99 3.07 -27.97
N SER A 145 7.27 2.84 -27.64
CA SER A 145 7.75 1.55 -27.14
C SER A 145 7.10 1.13 -25.82
N ARG A 146 6.93 2.05 -24.85
CA ARG A 146 6.28 1.74 -23.56
C ARG A 146 4.79 1.45 -23.69
N THR A 147 4.11 2.02 -24.69
CA THR A 147 2.69 1.74 -24.92
C THR A 147 2.44 0.65 -25.96
N ALA A 148 3.49 0.09 -26.58
CA ALA A 148 3.35 -0.85 -27.70
C ALA A 148 2.61 -2.13 -27.31
N HIS A 149 2.75 -2.55 -26.04
CA HIS A 149 2.05 -3.72 -25.48
C HIS A 149 0.58 -3.44 -25.14
N LEU A 150 0.13 -2.17 -25.15
CA LEU A 150 -1.23 -1.78 -24.77
C LEU A 150 -2.20 -1.89 -25.96
N PRO A 151 -3.52 -2.04 -25.74
CA PRO A 151 -4.52 -2.03 -26.80
C PRO A 151 -4.48 -0.77 -27.67
N ALA A 152 -4.76 -0.89 -28.98
CA ALA A 152 -4.68 0.22 -29.93
C ALA A 152 -5.54 1.45 -29.53
N ALA A 153 -6.71 1.22 -28.94
CA ALA A 153 -7.56 2.29 -28.43
C ALA A 153 -6.93 3.02 -27.23
N VAL A 154 -6.29 2.28 -26.32
CA VAL A 154 -5.55 2.84 -25.18
C VAL A 154 -4.36 3.66 -25.68
N GLN A 155 -3.60 3.14 -26.64
CA GLN A 155 -2.49 3.88 -27.27
C GLN A 155 -2.98 5.20 -27.91
N THR A 156 -4.18 5.21 -28.49
CA THR A 156 -4.75 6.42 -29.11
C THR A 156 -5.06 7.50 -28.08
N LEU A 157 -5.70 7.14 -26.97
CA LEU A 157 -5.93 8.06 -25.86
C LEU A 157 -4.61 8.54 -25.23
N ALA A 158 -3.64 7.64 -25.08
CA ALA A 158 -2.31 7.99 -24.56
C ALA A 158 -1.62 9.04 -25.44
N ARG A 159 -1.60 8.83 -26.76
CA ARG A 159 -1.07 9.81 -27.73
C ARG A 159 -1.79 11.15 -27.62
N ALA A 160 -3.11 11.15 -27.45
CA ALA A 160 -3.88 12.39 -27.28
C ALA A 160 -3.53 13.14 -25.99
N TYR A 161 -3.42 12.43 -24.87
CA TYR A 161 -2.99 12.99 -23.59
C TYR A 161 -1.59 13.62 -23.70
N PHE A 162 -0.62 12.89 -24.25
CA PHE A 162 0.76 13.38 -24.33
C PHE A 162 0.98 14.54 -25.32
N ARG A 163 0.08 14.74 -26.29
CA ARG A 163 0.11 15.95 -27.14
C ARG A 163 -0.16 17.23 -26.34
N SER A 164 -1.05 17.17 -25.36
CA SER A 164 -1.37 18.31 -24.49
C SER A 164 -0.51 18.34 -23.22
N HIS A 165 0.02 17.20 -22.80
CA HIS A 165 0.85 17.03 -21.61
C HIS A 165 2.21 16.43 -21.98
N PRO A 166 3.08 17.19 -22.66
CA PRO A 166 4.34 16.67 -23.16
C PRO A 166 5.28 16.20 -22.05
N ASN A 167 5.08 16.57 -20.79
CA ASN A 167 5.82 16.06 -19.63
C ASN A 167 4.92 15.37 -18.59
N GLY A 168 3.65 15.13 -18.92
CA GLY A 168 2.70 14.50 -18.01
C GLY A 168 3.06 13.04 -17.73
N LYS A 169 2.60 12.52 -16.60
CA LYS A 169 2.52 11.09 -16.32
C LYS A 169 1.10 10.60 -16.57
N LEU A 170 0.92 9.34 -16.91
CA LEU A 170 -0.38 8.73 -17.19
C LEU A 170 -0.36 7.28 -16.70
N LEU A 171 -1.36 6.88 -15.92
CA LEU A 171 -1.53 5.50 -15.50
C LEU A 171 -2.34 4.73 -16.54
N TYR A 172 -2.02 3.45 -16.74
CA TYR A 172 -2.79 2.52 -17.55
C TYR A 172 -3.40 1.48 -16.61
N LEU A 173 -4.67 1.66 -16.28
CA LEU A 173 -5.34 0.87 -15.26
C LEU A 173 -6.33 -0.07 -15.90
N HIS A 174 -5.88 -1.28 -16.18
CA HIS A 174 -6.77 -2.36 -16.55
C HIS A 174 -7.19 -3.15 -15.33
N HIS A 175 -8.05 -4.13 -15.56
CA HIS A 175 -8.32 -5.10 -14.56
C HIS A 175 -7.02 -5.95 -14.32
N ASP A 176 -6.29 -6.43 -15.34
CA ASP A 176 -5.11 -7.35 -15.19
C ASP A 176 -3.83 -6.89 -14.46
N SER A 177 -3.87 -6.21 -13.33
CA SER A 177 -2.62 -5.98 -12.60
C SER A 177 -2.03 -7.34 -12.19
N LYS A 178 -0.87 -7.71 -12.73
CA LYS A 178 -0.29 -9.07 -12.74
C LYS A 178 0.09 -9.70 -11.37
N GLY A 179 -0.48 -9.23 -10.26
CA GLY A 179 -0.26 -9.78 -8.91
C GLY A 179 -1.31 -10.79 -8.43
N HIS A 180 -2.33 -11.12 -9.23
CA HIS A 180 -3.50 -11.92 -8.79
C HIS A 180 -3.41 -13.43 -9.10
N ALA A 181 -2.29 -13.90 -9.66
CA ALA A 181 -2.05 -15.33 -9.91
C ALA A 181 -2.12 -16.22 -8.64
N LEU A 182 -2.11 -15.58 -7.45
CA LEU A 182 -2.20 -16.21 -6.13
C LEU A 182 -3.45 -17.10 -5.97
N ALA A 183 -4.63 -16.70 -6.45
CA ALA A 183 -5.86 -17.49 -6.27
C ALA A 183 -6.11 -18.49 -7.41
N ALA A 184 -5.70 -18.14 -8.64
CA ALA A 184 -5.69 -19.06 -9.77
C ALA A 184 -4.85 -20.33 -9.47
N ALA A 185 -3.77 -20.16 -8.69
CA ALA A 185 -2.97 -21.24 -8.12
C ALA A 185 -3.77 -22.26 -7.31
N LEU A 186 -4.55 -21.77 -6.34
CA LEU A 186 -5.29 -22.58 -5.38
C LEU A 186 -6.42 -23.33 -6.10
N LEU A 187 -7.06 -22.66 -7.06
CA LEU A 187 -8.07 -23.27 -7.93
C LEU A 187 -7.49 -24.33 -8.86
N LEU A 188 -6.28 -24.14 -9.38
CA LEU A 188 -5.60 -25.13 -10.21
C LEU A 188 -5.17 -26.36 -9.39
N GLN A 189 -4.70 -26.18 -8.15
CA GLN A 189 -4.39 -27.30 -7.24
C GLN A 189 -5.64 -28.10 -6.86
N ALA A 190 -6.78 -27.43 -6.66
CA ALA A 190 -8.08 -28.10 -6.43
C ALA A 190 -8.56 -28.87 -7.67
N LYS A 191 -8.33 -28.35 -8.88
CA LYS A 191 -8.66 -29.02 -10.16
C LYS A 191 -7.71 -30.18 -10.51
N LEU A 192 -6.45 -30.13 -10.10
CA LEU A 192 -5.44 -31.16 -10.37
C LEU A 192 -5.45 -32.33 -9.36
N GLY A 193 -6.49 -32.44 -8.53
CA GLY A 193 -6.74 -33.64 -7.71
C GLY A 193 -5.68 -33.93 -6.65
N ARG A 194 -4.87 -32.95 -6.23
CA ARG A 194 -3.99 -33.09 -5.06
C ARG A 194 -4.82 -32.83 -3.81
N PRO A 195 -5.11 -33.84 -2.97
CA PRO A 195 -6.02 -33.68 -1.85
C PRO A 195 -5.29 -32.97 -0.72
N ASN A 196 -5.36 -31.65 -0.68
CA ASN A 196 -5.48 -31.01 0.62
C ASN A 196 -6.96 -31.07 0.98
N ARG A 197 -7.28 -31.70 2.12
CA ARG A 197 -8.64 -31.82 2.68
C ARG A 197 -9.23 -30.43 3.00
N LEU A 198 -9.65 -29.72 1.96
CA LEU A 198 -10.51 -28.55 2.05
C LEU A 198 -11.82 -28.91 1.37
N THR A 199 -12.60 -29.77 2.04
CA THR A 199 -14.01 -29.97 1.70
C THR A 199 -14.77 -28.75 2.20
N ALA A 200 -14.82 -27.69 1.40
CA ALA A 200 -15.83 -26.66 1.51
C ALA A 200 -16.75 -26.78 0.30
N THR A 201 -18.04 -26.92 0.57
CA THR A 201 -19.12 -26.83 -0.41
C THR A 201 -18.88 -25.62 -1.31
N PRO A 202 -18.92 -25.76 -2.65
CA PRO A 202 -18.67 -24.64 -3.55
C PRO A 202 -19.72 -23.57 -3.27
N SER A 203 -19.30 -22.37 -2.86
CA SER A 203 -20.08 -21.19 -3.26
C SER A 203 -20.20 -21.24 -4.79
N PRO A 204 -21.30 -20.78 -5.39
CA PRO A 204 -21.39 -20.71 -6.85
C PRO A 204 -20.27 -19.79 -7.35
N LEU A 205 -19.15 -20.41 -7.71
CA LEU A 205 -17.94 -19.77 -8.16
C LEU A 205 -18.26 -19.15 -9.51
N VAL A 206 -18.07 -17.83 -9.62
CA VAL A 206 -18.13 -17.08 -10.86
C VAL A 206 -17.32 -17.82 -11.93
N ASP A 207 -17.90 -17.96 -13.12
CA ASP A 207 -17.22 -18.54 -14.28
C ASP A 207 -15.89 -17.80 -14.51
N PRO A 208 -14.72 -18.49 -14.40
CA PRO A 208 -13.41 -17.89 -14.63
C PRO A 208 -13.24 -17.23 -16.00
N ALA A 209 -14.13 -17.49 -16.96
CA ALA A 209 -14.09 -16.93 -18.29
C ALA A 209 -14.45 -15.43 -18.37
N VAL A 210 -15.12 -14.87 -17.36
CA VAL A 210 -15.71 -13.52 -17.50
C VAL A 210 -14.86 -12.43 -16.83
N LEU A 211 -13.96 -12.74 -15.89
CA LEU A 211 -13.29 -11.75 -15.03
C LEU A 211 -11.93 -12.19 -14.53
N LYS A 212 -10.94 -12.21 -15.40
CA LYS A 212 -9.61 -12.65 -14.97
C LYS A 212 -8.93 -11.72 -13.95
N GLU A 213 -9.50 -10.55 -13.63
CA GLU A 213 -8.61 -9.38 -13.55
C GLU A 213 -8.97 -8.29 -12.51
N ILE A 214 -10.20 -8.03 -12.06
CA ILE A 214 -10.51 -6.89 -11.13
C ILE A 214 -10.16 -7.17 -9.65
N LEU A 215 -9.34 -8.16 -9.39
CA LEU A 215 -9.57 -8.99 -8.23
C LEU A 215 -8.72 -8.54 -7.05
N ASP A 216 -9.29 -8.45 -5.84
CA ASP A 216 -8.49 -8.25 -4.62
C ASP A 216 -7.62 -9.48 -4.31
N ALA A 217 -6.92 -9.49 -3.17
CA ALA A 217 -6.10 -10.62 -2.74
C ALA A 217 -6.82 -12.00 -2.77
N THR A 218 -8.15 -12.02 -2.83
CA THR A 218 -9.01 -13.21 -2.81
C THR A 218 -9.76 -13.51 -4.11
N ASN A 219 -9.42 -12.85 -5.21
CA ASN A 219 -9.96 -13.12 -6.55
C ASN A 219 -11.37 -12.51 -6.80
N GLN A 220 -11.65 -11.31 -6.27
CA GLN A 220 -12.97 -10.66 -6.34
C GLN A 220 -12.88 -9.12 -6.60
N PRO A 221 -13.69 -8.50 -7.50
CA PRO A 221 -13.75 -7.03 -7.62
C PRO A 221 -14.13 -6.32 -6.33
N VAL A 222 -13.43 -5.25 -5.97
CA VAL A 222 -13.89 -4.28 -4.97
C VAL A 222 -14.55 -3.11 -5.70
N VAL A 223 -15.77 -2.77 -5.28
CA VAL A 223 -16.57 -1.71 -5.92
C VAL A 223 -16.75 -0.56 -4.93
N ASP A 224 -16.40 0.64 -5.37
CA ASP A 224 -16.58 1.86 -4.59
C ASP A 224 -18.06 2.26 -4.47
N GLN A 225 -18.37 3.21 -3.59
CA GLN A 225 -19.74 3.72 -3.36
C GLN A 225 -20.31 4.48 -4.58
N ASN A 226 -19.49 4.73 -5.61
CA ASN A 226 -19.93 5.28 -6.89
C ASN A 226 -20.21 4.21 -7.96
N GLY A 227 -20.07 2.92 -7.61
CA GLY A 227 -20.27 1.78 -8.50
C GLY A 227 -19.13 1.53 -9.49
N ARG A 228 -17.93 2.09 -9.20
CA ARG A 228 -16.71 1.93 -10.00
C ARG A 228 -15.77 0.91 -9.34
N PHE A 229 -15.00 0.20 -10.14
CA PHE A 229 -14.01 -0.74 -9.64
C PHE A 229 -12.77 -0.05 -9.10
N GLU A 230 -12.27 -0.58 -8.00
CA GLU A 230 -10.89 -0.39 -7.61
C GLU A 230 -9.94 -1.06 -8.61
N ARG A 231 -8.78 -0.45 -8.82
CA ARG A 231 -7.75 -0.90 -9.76
C ARG A 231 -6.38 -0.81 -9.11
N PHE A 232 -5.42 -1.61 -9.58
CA PHE A 232 -4.11 -1.66 -8.96
C PHE A 232 -2.98 -1.37 -9.93
N THR A 233 -1.87 -0.90 -9.38
CA THR A 233 -0.57 -0.88 -10.06
C THR A 233 0.46 -1.56 -9.18
N ILE A 234 1.34 -2.34 -9.81
CA ILE A 234 2.53 -2.88 -9.14
C ILE A 234 3.75 -2.21 -9.78
N SER A 235 4.67 -1.73 -8.95
CA SER A 235 5.95 -1.18 -9.42
C SER A 235 7.08 -1.65 -8.52
N LEU A 236 8.27 -1.77 -9.10
CA LEU A 236 9.43 -2.36 -8.44
C LEU A 236 10.65 -1.46 -8.59
N ASN A 237 11.45 -1.35 -7.53
CA ASN A 237 12.61 -0.46 -7.53
C ASN A 237 13.78 -1.00 -8.38
N VAL A 238 14.86 -0.24 -8.48
CA VAL A 238 16.02 -0.57 -9.32
C VAL A 238 16.71 -1.87 -8.89
N ASP A 239 16.80 -2.10 -7.59
CA ASP A 239 17.50 -3.26 -7.05
C ASP A 239 16.73 -4.55 -7.36
N GLU A 240 15.40 -4.50 -7.23
CA GLU A 240 14.51 -5.59 -7.64
C GLU A 240 14.53 -5.83 -9.15
N TYR A 241 14.43 -4.77 -9.95
CA TYR A 241 14.53 -4.82 -11.41
C TYR A 241 15.84 -5.46 -11.88
N ASN A 242 16.97 -5.03 -11.31
CA ASN A 242 18.29 -5.54 -11.67
C ASN A 242 18.40 -7.03 -11.37
N TYR A 243 17.83 -7.48 -10.25
CA TYR A 243 17.80 -8.90 -9.91
C TYR A 243 16.94 -9.71 -10.89
N ILE A 244 15.73 -9.22 -11.22
CA ILE A 244 14.83 -9.85 -12.21
C ILE A 244 15.53 -9.98 -13.55
N THR A 245 16.16 -8.90 -14.00
CA THR A 245 16.77 -8.85 -15.33
C THR A 245 18.03 -9.69 -15.44
N ALA A 246 18.90 -9.65 -14.42
CA ALA A 246 20.10 -10.49 -14.38
C ALA A 246 19.78 -11.99 -14.40
N ASN A 247 18.69 -12.39 -13.75
CA ASN A 247 18.26 -13.79 -13.63
C ASN A 247 17.22 -14.22 -14.69
N LYS A 248 16.78 -13.31 -15.55
CA LYS A 248 15.74 -13.55 -16.57
C LYS A 248 14.38 -14.00 -16.00
N LEU A 249 14.05 -13.51 -14.80
CA LEU A 249 12.84 -13.91 -14.05
C LEU A 249 11.53 -13.42 -14.66
N TRP A 250 11.57 -12.64 -15.74
CA TRP A 250 10.36 -12.32 -16.51
C TRP A 250 9.95 -13.44 -17.50
N THR A 251 10.72 -14.53 -17.54
CA THR A 251 10.48 -15.68 -18.41
C THR A 251 10.44 -16.98 -17.61
N PHE A 252 9.60 -17.94 -18.01
CA PHE A 252 9.56 -19.27 -17.41
C PHE A 252 10.93 -19.96 -17.39
N ALA A 253 11.70 -19.82 -18.48
CA ALA A 253 13.02 -20.42 -18.60
C ALA A 253 14.05 -19.81 -17.63
N GLY A 254 13.90 -18.54 -17.25
CA GLY A 254 14.72 -17.91 -16.21
C GLY A 254 14.32 -18.36 -14.82
N GLU A 255 13.02 -18.34 -14.51
CA GLU A 255 12.47 -18.85 -13.25
C GLU A 255 12.92 -20.28 -12.96
N ALA A 256 12.84 -21.17 -13.96
CA ALA A 256 13.25 -22.57 -13.84
C ALA A 256 14.76 -22.77 -13.59
N LYS A 257 15.60 -21.79 -13.94
CA LYS A 257 17.07 -21.85 -13.78
C LYS A 257 17.56 -21.27 -12.47
N THR A 258 16.88 -20.27 -11.91
CA THR A 258 17.36 -19.53 -10.74
C THR A 258 17.28 -20.34 -9.44
N GLY A 259 16.36 -21.32 -9.34
CA GLY A 259 16.18 -22.09 -8.11
C GLY A 259 15.54 -21.24 -7.01
N ASN A 260 16.19 -21.08 -5.85
CA ASN A 260 15.63 -20.28 -4.76
C ASN A 260 15.83 -18.78 -5.03
N LEU A 261 14.73 -18.03 -5.05
CA LEU A 261 14.79 -16.57 -5.17
C LEU A 261 15.30 -15.97 -3.85
N ASN A 262 16.20 -15.00 -3.97
CA ASN A 262 16.64 -14.19 -2.84
C ASN A 262 17.02 -12.81 -3.37
N PHE A 263 16.06 -11.90 -3.30
CA PHE A 263 16.23 -10.54 -3.77
C PHE A 263 17.31 -9.78 -2.97
N PRO A 264 17.93 -8.74 -3.54
CA PRO A 264 19.01 -8.01 -2.89
C PRO A 264 18.55 -7.28 -1.62
N THR A 265 19.42 -7.22 -0.63
CA THR A 265 19.35 -6.21 0.46
C THR A 265 20.32 -5.09 0.12
N GLN A 266 20.34 -4.01 0.91
CA GLN A 266 21.33 -2.95 0.77
C GLN A 266 22.80 -3.46 0.79
N LYS A 267 23.10 -4.55 1.50
CA LYS A 267 24.46 -5.11 1.56
C LYS A 267 24.84 -5.99 0.36
N THR A 268 23.88 -6.28 -0.52
CA THR A 268 24.18 -7.04 -1.74
C THR A 268 25.04 -6.18 -2.68
N PRO A 269 26.17 -6.69 -3.22
CA PRO A 269 27.01 -5.91 -4.13
C PRO A 269 26.22 -5.33 -5.31
N GLY A 270 26.31 -4.02 -5.50
CA GLY A 270 25.60 -3.31 -6.56
C GLY A 270 24.17 -2.88 -6.25
N ALA A 271 23.63 -3.26 -5.08
CA ALA A 271 22.35 -2.76 -4.60
C ALA A 271 22.49 -1.36 -3.96
N THR A 272 21.41 -0.60 -3.97
CA THR A 272 21.37 0.77 -3.42
C THR A 272 20.67 0.82 -2.07
N VAL A 273 19.44 0.32 -1.99
CA VAL A 273 18.60 0.31 -0.77
C VAL A 273 18.08 -1.09 -0.42
N GLY A 274 18.22 -2.05 -1.33
CA GLY A 274 17.56 -3.36 -1.28
C GLY A 274 16.30 -3.38 -2.14
N ALA A 275 15.81 -4.57 -2.47
CA ALA A 275 14.62 -4.73 -3.28
C ALA A 275 13.38 -4.15 -2.59
N MET A 276 12.53 -3.48 -3.38
CA MET A 276 11.28 -2.90 -2.92
C MET A 276 10.20 -3.02 -3.99
N GLU A 277 9.01 -3.39 -3.55
CA GLU A 277 7.83 -3.48 -4.38
C GLU A 277 6.68 -2.65 -3.80
N PHE A 278 5.88 -2.08 -4.69
CA PHE A 278 4.77 -1.20 -4.35
C PHE A 278 3.52 -1.73 -5.01
N LYS A 279 2.48 -2.04 -4.24
CA LYS A 279 1.14 -2.32 -4.75
C LYS A 279 0.22 -1.18 -4.34
N ALA A 280 -0.17 -0.36 -5.30
CA ALA A 280 -1.05 0.79 -5.09
C ALA A 280 -2.45 0.47 -5.60
N ALA A 281 -3.46 0.85 -4.83
CA ALA A 281 -4.87 0.72 -5.16
C ALA A 281 -5.47 2.10 -5.49
N TRP A 282 -6.31 2.14 -6.52
CA TRP A 282 -6.80 3.36 -7.15
C TRP A 282 -8.31 3.29 -7.37
N LYS A 283 -9.02 4.38 -7.03
CA LYS A 283 -10.42 4.57 -7.41
C LYS A 283 -10.57 5.64 -8.49
N VAL A 284 -11.60 5.53 -9.31
CA VAL A 284 -12.00 6.60 -10.24
C VAL A 284 -12.73 7.71 -9.46
N LEU A 285 -12.23 8.93 -9.51
CA LEU A 285 -12.84 10.07 -8.81
C LEU A 285 -13.94 10.72 -9.67
N ARG A 286 -15.07 11.02 -9.04
CA ARG A 286 -16.26 11.61 -9.66
C ARG A 286 -16.55 13.01 -9.11
N PRO A 287 -16.56 14.04 -9.97
CA PRO A 287 -16.93 15.39 -9.56
C PRO A 287 -18.31 15.42 -8.87
N GLY A 288 -18.39 16.13 -7.75
CA GLY A 288 -19.62 16.25 -6.95
C GLY A 288 -20.00 14.99 -6.15
N LYS A 289 -19.16 13.95 -6.16
CA LYS A 289 -19.32 12.74 -5.32
C LYS A 289 -18.12 12.49 -4.42
N ASP A 290 -16.91 12.77 -4.92
CA ASP A 290 -15.66 12.63 -4.18
C ASP A 290 -15.03 13.99 -3.84
N VAL A 291 -14.27 14.04 -2.75
CA VAL A 291 -13.52 15.23 -2.31
C VAL A 291 -12.09 15.14 -2.88
N PHE A 292 -11.87 15.66 -4.09
CA PHE A 292 -10.61 15.47 -4.83
C PHE A 292 -9.36 15.90 -4.06
N SER A 293 -9.45 16.96 -3.24
CA SER A 293 -8.34 17.47 -2.43
C SER A 293 -7.88 16.51 -1.33
N HIS A 294 -8.66 15.47 -1.01
CA HIS A 294 -8.31 14.45 -0.03
C HIS A 294 -7.46 13.31 -0.60
N PHE A 295 -7.23 13.29 -1.91
CA PHE A 295 -6.52 12.20 -2.58
C PHE A 295 -5.25 12.73 -3.23
N PHE A 296 -4.21 11.89 -3.23
CA PHE A 296 -3.18 12.01 -4.25
C PHE A 296 -3.79 11.55 -5.59
N THR A 297 -3.89 12.46 -6.55
CA THR A 297 -4.57 12.21 -7.82
C THR A 297 -3.62 12.02 -8.99
N MET A 298 -4.00 11.13 -9.91
CA MET A 298 -3.28 10.90 -11.17
C MET A 298 -4.27 10.86 -12.35
N PRO A 299 -3.90 11.37 -13.54
CA PRO A 299 -4.62 11.05 -14.75
C PRO A 299 -4.37 9.58 -15.11
N ALA A 300 -5.41 8.90 -15.58
CA ALA A 300 -5.35 7.50 -15.97
C ALA A 300 -6.17 7.23 -17.22
N ILE A 301 -5.82 6.15 -17.93
CA ILE A 301 -6.72 5.47 -18.86
C ILE A 301 -7.17 4.18 -18.21
N VAL A 302 -8.48 4.05 -18.01
CA VAL A 302 -9.12 2.83 -17.50
C VAL A 302 -9.68 2.01 -18.65
N TYR A 303 -9.53 0.69 -18.57
CA TYR A 303 -9.99 -0.25 -19.60
C TYR A 303 -10.23 -1.64 -18.99
N ASN A 304 -11.02 -2.50 -19.67
CA ASN A 304 -11.53 -3.72 -19.02
C ASN A 304 -10.58 -4.91 -19.06
N ASP A 305 -9.76 -5.03 -20.09
CA ASP A 305 -8.84 -6.15 -20.25
C ASP A 305 -7.71 -5.77 -21.21
N GLN A 306 -6.68 -6.62 -21.28
CA GLN A 306 -5.58 -6.46 -22.23
C GLN A 306 -5.99 -6.62 -23.70
N ALA A 307 -7.21 -7.12 -23.98
CA ALA A 307 -7.77 -7.14 -25.33
C ALA A 307 -8.42 -5.79 -25.72
N GLY A 308 -8.62 -4.89 -24.75
CA GLY A 308 -9.32 -3.62 -24.95
C GLY A 308 -10.82 -3.80 -25.21
N SER A 309 -11.47 -4.76 -24.57
CA SER A 309 -12.92 -4.96 -24.73
C SER A 309 -13.69 -3.71 -24.27
N GLY A 310 -14.48 -3.11 -25.17
CA GLY A 310 -15.14 -1.81 -24.92
C GLY A 310 -14.19 -0.60 -25.00
N PRO A 311 -14.73 0.63 -25.15
CA PRO A 311 -13.89 1.81 -25.29
C PRO A 311 -13.17 2.13 -23.97
N PRO A 312 -11.84 2.32 -23.97
CA PRO A 312 -11.11 2.82 -22.81
C PRO A 312 -11.57 4.26 -22.48
N GLN A 313 -11.40 4.69 -21.23
CA GLN A 313 -11.80 6.04 -20.78
C GLN A 313 -10.62 6.76 -20.13
N SER A 314 -10.46 8.05 -20.46
CA SER A 314 -9.58 8.96 -19.73
C SER A 314 -10.29 9.46 -18.48
N VAL A 315 -9.66 9.28 -17.32
CA VAL A 315 -10.24 9.60 -16.01
C VAL A 315 -9.18 10.21 -15.09
N THR A 316 -9.64 10.76 -13.97
CA THR A 316 -8.78 11.07 -12.82
C THR A 316 -9.01 10.01 -11.76
N VAL A 317 -7.92 9.44 -11.24
CA VAL A 317 -7.97 8.48 -10.13
C VAL A 317 -7.36 9.07 -8.87
N GLY A 318 -7.79 8.56 -7.71
CA GLY A 318 -7.23 8.85 -6.40
C GLY A 318 -6.62 7.59 -5.78
N LEU A 319 -5.44 7.73 -5.18
CA LEU A 319 -4.80 6.64 -4.44
C LEU A 319 -5.62 6.35 -3.18
N VAL A 320 -6.05 5.10 -2.99
CA VAL A 320 -6.87 4.65 -1.86
C VAL A 320 -6.15 3.66 -0.96
N GLY A 321 -5.16 2.92 -1.45
CA GLY A 321 -4.36 2.00 -0.64
C GLY A 321 -2.95 1.87 -1.19
N LEU A 322 -1.98 1.59 -0.32
CA LEU A 322 -0.59 1.40 -0.72
C LEU A 322 0.09 0.37 0.18
N HIS A 323 0.55 -0.72 -0.43
CA HIS A 323 1.53 -1.62 0.14
C HIS A 323 2.92 -1.22 -0.31
N ILE A 324 3.86 -1.23 0.65
CA ILE A 324 5.28 -1.09 0.39
C ILE A 324 5.95 -2.31 1.02
N THR A 325 6.61 -3.12 0.20
CA THR A 325 7.51 -4.16 0.70
C THR A 325 8.94 -3.70 0.55
N HIS A 326 9.78 -4.02 1.54
CA HIS A 326 11.20 -3.64 1.50
C HIS A 326 12.07 -4.72 2.13
N LYS A 327 13.00 -5.26 1.35
CA LYS A 327 14.00 -6.20 1.83
C LYS A 327 15.23 -5.47 2.37
N THR A 328 15.46 -5.58 3.67
CA THR A 328 16.61 -4.97 4.33
C THR A 328 17.55 -6.03 4.89
N ASN A 329 18.74 -5.62 5.36
CA ASN A 329 19.71 -6.57 5.90
C ASN A 329 19.27 -7.20 7.24
N ARG A 330 18.48 -6.52 8.09
CA ARG A 330 17.89 -7.16 9.27
C ARG A 330 16.55 -7.83 8.99
N GLN A 331 15.87 -7.46 7.90
CA GLN A 331 14.56 -7.98 7.51
C GLN A 331 14.64 -8.73 6.18
N HIS A 332 15.33 -9.88 6.21
CA HIS A 332 15.48 -10.75 5.03
C HIS A 332 14.16 -11.35 4.53
N ALA A 333 13.15 -11.46 5.42
CA ALA A 333 11.81 -11.92 5.10
C ALA A 333 10.87 -10.77 4.67
N TRP A 334 11.46 -9.62 4.31
CA TRP A 334 10.81 -8.37 3.91
C TRP A 334 10.03 -7.69 5.04
N ILE A 335 10.07 -6.37 5.03
CA ILE A 335 9.15 -5.51 5.77
C ILE A 335 7.92 -5.30 4.90
N TRP A 336 6.73 -5.35 5.48
CA TRP A 336 5.44 -5.17 4.82
C TRP A 336 4.69 -4.02 5.46
N SER A 337 4.70 -2.86 4.83
CA SER A 337 4.01 -1.66 5.29
C SER A 337 2.69 -1.52 4.54
N THR A 338 1.59 -1.25 5.25
CA THR A 338 0.30 -0.97 4.60
C THR A 338 -0.29 0.37 5.03
N PHE A 339 -0.60 1.19 4.04
CA PHE A 339 -1.21 2.49 4.18
C PHE A 339 -2.57 2.54 3.49
N GLU A 340 -3.48 3.31 4.03
CA GLU A 340 -4.80 3.53 3.47
C GLU A 340 -5.15 5.02 3.46
N GLN A 341 -6.09 5.38 2.59
CA GLN A 341 -6.69 6.71 2.58
C GLN A 341 -7.84 6.76 3.60
N ILE A 342 -7.90 7.82 4.41
CA ILE A 342 -8.77 7.90 5.61
C ILE A 342 -10.27 8.02 5.32
N ASP A 343 -10.66 8.22 4.07
CA ASP A 343 -12.05 8.22 3.63
C ASP A 343 -12.44 6.87 3.03
N ASN A 344 -11.63 5.81 3.11
CA ASN A 344 -12.02 4.50 2.61
C ASN A 344 -13.19 3.89 3.39
N THR A 345 -13.04 3.78 4.72
CA THR A 345 -13.94 2.99 5.56
C THR A 345 -14.48 3.77 6.77
N ASN A 346 -15.03 3.04 7.75
CA ASN A 346 -15.57 3.54 9.01
C ASN A 346 -14.52 3.81 10.10
N ASP A 347 -13.25 3.50 9.86
CA ASP A 347 -12.13 3.70 10.79
C ASP A 347 -11.42 5.06 10.65
N GLY A 348 -11.72 5.79 9.58
CA GLY A 348 -11.29 7.17 9.40
C GLY A 348 -12.06 8.17 10.28
N PRO A 349 -11.72 9.47 10.20
CA PRO A 349 -12.44 10.52 10.93
C PRO A 349 -13.93 10.53 10.61
N ALA A 350 -14.76 10.69 11.65
CA ALA A 350 -16.19 10.92 11.55
C ALA A 350 -16.49 12.41 11.31
N ASP A 351 -15.99 12.93 10.20
CA ASP A 351 -16.05 14.35 9.82
C ASP A 351 -17.20 14.68 8.84
N GLY A 352 -18.04 13.69 8.52
CA GLY A 352 -19.17 13.82 7.60
C GLY A 352 -18.78 13.77 6.12
N ASN A 353 -17.49 13.58 5.79
CA ASN A 353 -17.07 13.45 4.40
C ASN A 353 -17.58 12.14 3.78
N PRO A 354 -17.90 12.14 2.46
CA PRO A 354 -18.25 10.92 1.75
C PRO A 354 -17.14 9.88 1.85
N LYS A 355 -17.50 8.64 2.22
CA LYS A 355 -16.56 7.53 2.24
C LYS A 355 -16.52 6.82 0.88
N SER A 356 -15.34 6.39 0.48
CA SER A 356 -15.07 5.78 -0.82
C SER A 356 -15.68 4.39 -0.94
N PHE A 357 -15.63 3.57 0.11
CA PHE A 357 -16.06 2.17 0.08
C PHE A 357 -17.04 1.79 1.19
N TYR A 358 -17.43 2.74 2.03
CA TYR A 358 -18.35 2.50 3.14
C TYR A 358 -19.57 3.42 3.05
N ASN A 359 -20.77 2.87 3.21
CA ASN A 359 -21.98 3.67 3.37
C ASN A 359 -22.40 3.70 4.85
N PRO A 360 -22.27 4.85 5.57
CA PRO A 360 -22.67 4.95 6.97
C PRO A 360 -24.18 4.83 7.20
N SER A 361 -24.99 5.03 6.16
CA SER A 361 -26.45 4.92 6.23
C SER A 361 -26.97 3.52 5.90
N CYS A 362 -26.12 2.59 5.48
CA CYS A 362 -26.56 1.23 5.16
C CYS A 362 -26.46 0.31 6.38
N SER A 363 -27.53 -0.43 6.67
CA SER A 363 -27.52 -1.42 7.74
C SER A 363 -26.69 -2.66 7.35
N PRO A 364 -26.03 -3.35 8.31
CA PRO A 364 -25.32 -4.61 8.02
C PRO A 364 -26.20 -5.72 7.41
N ALA A 365 -27.52 -5.68 7.63
CA ALA A 365 -28.47 -6.62 7.03
C ALA A 365 -28.69 -6.34 5.53
N SER A 366 -28.66 -5.08 5.12
CA SER A 366 -28.85 -4.65 3.72
C SER A 366 -27.54 -4.62 2.94
N CYS A 367 -26.45 -4.26 3.62
CA CYS A 367 -25.10 -4.22 3.08
C CYS A 367 -24.17 -5.05 3.99
N PRO A 368 -24.12 -6.38 3.80
CA PRO A 368 -23.21 -7.23 4.56
C PRO A 368 -21.77 -6.75 4.40
N PRO A 369 -21.03 -6.56 5.51
CA PRO A 369 -19.64 -6.12 5.45
C PRO A 369 -18.78 -7.09 4.65
N ASN A 370 -17.82 -6.54 3.88
CA ASN A 370 -16.77 -7.28 3.18
C ASN A 370 -17.31 -8.50 2.40
N THR A 371 -18.43 -8.28 1.69
CA THR A 371 -19.09 -9.31 0.88
C THR A 371 -19.09 -8.88 -0.57
N GLN A 372 -18.70 -9.78 -1.48
CA GLN A 372 -18.70 -9.53 -2.91
C GLN A 372 -20.12 -9.26 -3.43
N THR A 373 -20.32 -8.17 -4.14
CA THR A 373 -21.62 -7.71 -4.68
C THR A 373 -21.70 -7.69 -6.21
N ALA A 374 -20.58 -7.83 -6.91
CA ALA A 374 -20.45 -7.85 -8.36
C ALA A 374 -19.86 -9.18 -8.90
N PRO A 375 -20.55 -10.33 -8.74
CA PRO A 375 -20.08 -11.62 -9.26
C PRO A 375 -20.10 -11.69 -10.80
N THR A 376 -20.89 -10.85 -11.46
CA THR A 376 -20.88 -10.68 -12.92
C THR A 376 -20.84 -9.18 -13.21
N PRO A 377 -19.66 -8.57 -13.08
CA PRO A 377 -19.52 -7.13 -13.13
C PRO A 377 -19.80 -6.63 -14.53
N TYR A 378 -20.40 -5.46 -14.56
CA TYR A 378 -20.63 -4.71 -15.77
C TYR A 378 -19.36 -3.94 -16.12
N ILE A 379 -19.03 -3.94 -17.40
CA ILE A 379 -17.96 -3.12 -17.97
C ILE A 379 -18.27 -1.63 -17.71
N GLU A 380 -17.45 -1.03 -16.86
CA GLU A 380 -17.66 0.28 -16.24
C GLU A 380 -17.34 1.47 -17.17
N VAL A 381 -16.61 1.21 -18.27
CA VAL A 381 -16.02 2.23 -19.15
C VAL A 381 -16.85 2.58 -20.39
N ARG A 382 -18.09 2.11 -20.49
CA ARG A 382 -18.99 2.51 -21.59
C ARG A 382 -19.80 3.76 -21.21
N PRO A 383 -19.90 4.79 -22.07
CA PRO A 383 -20.90 5.83 -21.92
C PRO A 383 -22.31 5.20 -21.81
N GLY A 384 -23.04 5.52 -20.73
CA GLY A 384 -24.33 4.87 -20.42
C GLY A 384 -24.23 3.43 -19.89
N GLY A 385 -23.03 2.96 -19.55
CA GLY A 385 -22.81 1.64 -18.95
C GLY A 385 -23.45 1.51 -17.57
N LYS A 386 -23.88 0.30 -17.23
CA LYS A 386 -24.47 -0.02 -15.93
C LYS A 386 -23.40 0.05 -14.84
N LEU A 387 -23.70 0.71 -13.73
CA LEU A 387 -22.85 0.73 -12.54
C LEU A 387 -22.94 -0.60 -11.79
N ASN A 388 -21.87 -0.92 -11.07
CA ASN A 388 -21.82 -2.11 -10.24
C ASN A 388 -22.41 -1.83 -8.86
N PRO A 389 -23.09 -2.80 -8.23
CA PRO A 389 -23.46 -2.70 -6.82
C PRO A 389 -22.21 -2.43 -5.98
N PRO A 390 -22.23 -1.48 -5.03
CA PRO A 390 -21.06 -1.15 -4.22
C PRO A 390 -20.72 -2.28 -3.26
N THR A 391 -19.44 -2.43 -2.91
CA THR A 391 -19.00 -3.26 -1.79
C THR A 391 -19.10 -2.44 -0.51
N GLN A 392 -19.65 -3.01 0.56
CA GLN A 392 -19.64 -2.37 1.88
C GLN A 392 -18.36 -2.78 2.62
N VAL A 393 -17.31 -1.98 2.45
CA VAL A 393 -16.00 -2.27 3.03
C VAL A 393 -15.94 -1.77 4.47
N VAL A 394 -15.49 -2.64 5.38
CA VAL A 394 -15.20 -2.30 6.78
C VAL A 394 -13.78 -2.75 7.13
N ALA A 395 -13.10 -1.97 7.96
CA ALA A 395 -11.78 -2.34 8.46
C ALA A 395 -11.85 -3.60 9.33
N VAL A 396 -11.02 -4.60 8.99
CA VAL A 396 -10.86 -5.83 9.79
C VAL A 396 -9.68 -5.71 10.76
N VAL A 397 -8.62 -5.02 10.35
CA VAL A 397 -7.48 -4.67 11.20
C VAL A 397 -7.53 -3.17 11.44
N THR A 398 -7.57 -2.75 12.70
CA THR A 398 -7.53 -1.33 13.08
C THR A 398 -6.16 -0.97 13.64
N PRO A 399 -5.64 0.25 13.38
CA PRO A 399 -4.34 0.66 13.88
C PRO A 399 -4.33 0.65 15.42
N ALA A 400 -3.28 0.08 16.03
CA ALA A 400 -3.10 0.12 17.47
C ALA A 400 -2.93 1.57 17.99
N PRO A 401 -3.22 1.88 19.27
CA PRO A 401 -3.12 3.25 19.79
C PRO A 401 -1.76 3.94 19.57
N SER A 402 -0.66 3.17 19.60
CA SER A 402 0.68 3.67 19.28
C SER A 402 0.79 4.14 17.82
N VAL A 403 0.19 3.39 16.89
CA VAL A 403 0.15 3.71 15.45
C VAL A 403 -0.77 4.91 15.21
N VAL A 404 -1.92 4.99 15.88
CA VAL A 404 -2.82 6.16 15.79
C VAL A 404 -2.08 7.44 16.20
N LYS A 405 -1.30 7.39 17.29
CA LYS A 405 -0.46 8.52 17.73
C LYS A 405 0.61 8.87 16.70
N LEU A 406 1.28 7.86 16.14
CA LEU A 406 2.30 8.04 15.11
C LEU A 406 1.70 8.66 13.82
N ASN A 407 0.55 8.16 13.38
CA ASN A 407 -0.23 8.69 12.27
C ASN A 407 -0.55 10.16 12.49
N ALA A 408 -1.05 10.53 13.67
CA ALA A 408 -1.35 11.93 13.99
C ALA A 408 -0.10 12.83 13.89
N GLN A 409 1.06 12.34 14.32
CA GLN A 409 2.32 13.07 14.22
C GLN A 409 2.77 13.28 12.77
N PHE A 410 2.87 12.23 11.96
CA PHE A 410 3.28 12.35 10.56
C PHE A 410 2.27 13.14 9.71
N ARG A 411 0.97 12.87 9.87
CA ARG A 411 -0.08 13.65 9.20
C ARG A 411 -0.01 15.12 9.58
N GLY A 412 0.19 15.45 10.85
CA GLY A 412 0.37 16.84 11.31
C GLY A 412 1.55 17.56 10.63
N MET A 413 2.67 16.84 10.42
CA MET A 413 3.81 17.38 9.68
C MET A 413 3.51 17.56 8.18
N LEU A 414 2.68 16.69 7.61
CA LEU A 414 2.27 16.68 6.19
C LEU A 414 1.00 17.50 5.90
N ARG A 415 0.55 18.33 6.86
CA ARG A 415 -0.62 19.20 6.68
C ARG A 415 -0.49 20.03 5.38
N ASN A 416 -1.63 20.30 4.74
CA ASN A 416 -1.72 21.00 3.45
C ASN A 416 -1.13 20.25 2.24
N THR A 417 -0.74 18.99 2.40
CA THR A 417 -0.41 18.10 1.29
C THR A 417 -1.47 17.00 1.19
N PRO A 418 -1.63 16.33 0.03
CA PRO A 418 -2.53 15.17 -0.06
C PRO A 418 -2.16 14.05 0.92
N TRP A 419 -0.89 13.96 1.32
CA TRP A 419 -0.39 12.92 2.23
C TRP A 419 -0.95 13.03 3.65
N TYR A 420 -1.54 14.18 4.01
CA TYR A 420 -2.30 14.35 5.26
C TYR A 420 -3.45 13.33 5.40
N TYR A 421 -4.01 12.88 4.27
CA TYR A 421 -5.18 12.02 4.20
C TYR A 421 -4.85 10.51 4.14
N TYR A 422 -3.62 10.14 4.44
CA TYR A 422 -3.17 8.75 4.49
C TYR A 422 -2.72 8.38 5.89
N GLN A 423 -2.92 7.12 6.26
CA GLN A 423 -2.52 6.59 7.55
C GLN A 423 -1.91 5.19 7.41
N LEU A 424 -0.96 4.87 8.29
CA LEU A 424 -0.44 3.52 8.43
C LEU A 424 -1.45 2.68 9.21
N ILE A 425 -1.76 1.48 8.73
CA ILE A 425 -2.51 0.49 9.54
C ILE A 425 -1.53 -0.17 10.51
N SER A 426 -0.48 -0.80 9.99
CA SER A 426 0.69 -1.26 10.73
C SER A 426 1.80 -1.70 9.77
N THR A 427 2.89 -2.20 10.35
CA THR A 427 4.05 -2.75 9.65
C THR A 427 4.27 -4.18 10.09
N GLN A 428 4.26 -5.13 9.16
CA GLN A 428 4.59 -6.52 9.43
C GLN A 428 6.06 -6.79 9.13
N TRP A 429 6.75 -7.38 10.10
CA TRP A 429 8.19 -7.63 10.10
C TRP A 429 8.48 -8.92 10.88
N THR A 430 9.74 -9.35 10.90
CA THR A 430 10.20 -10.52 11.66
C THR A 430 11.19 -10.14 12.75
N GLY A 431 11.03 -10.67 13.97
CA GLY A 431 12.01 -10.56 15.07
C GLY A 431 13.44 -10.93 14.63
N GLY A 432 14.48 -10.41 15.30
CA GLY A 432 15.86 -10.69 14.86
C GLY A 432 16.96 -9.74 15.31
N SER A 433 16.97 -9.30 16.57
CA SER A 433 18.08 -8.55 17.21
C SER A 433 19.38 -9.38 17.40
N GLY A 434 19.63 -10.37 16.54
CA GLY A 434 20.82 -11.23 16.54
C GLY A 434 21.35 -11.52 15.13
N PRO A 435 22.50 -12.20 14.99
CA PRO A 435 23.09 -12.49 13.68
C PRO A 435 22.10 -13.22 12.77
N ILE A 436 22.17 -12.87 11.48
CA ILE A 436 21.37 -13.32 10.34
C ILE A 436 20.77 -14.73 10.59
N PRO A 437 19.47 -14.84 10.88
CA PRO A 437 18.81 -16.12 10.83
C PRO A 437 18.81 -16.59 9.37
N SER A 438 19.34 -17.79 9.12
CA SER A 438 19.15 -18.48 7.83
C SER A 438 17.69 -18.35 7.36
N PRO A 439 17.45 -18.05 6.07
CA PRO A 439 16.11 -17.91 5.51
C PRO A 439 15.38 -19.25 5.64
N ASN A 440 14.60 -19.39 6.71
CA ASN A 440 13.80 -20.57 6.97
C ASN A 440 12.31 -20.17 7.07
N PRO A 441 11.50 -20.55 6.07
CA PRO A 441 10.04 -20.39 6.08
C PRO A 441 9.33 -20.98 7.30
N ALA A 442 9.98 -21.86 8.07
CA ALA A 442 9.45 -22.43 9.31
C ALA A 442 9.41 -21.43 10.50
N ARG A 443 9.89 -20.19 10.35
CA ARG A 443 9.89 -19.17 11.41
C ARG A 443 8.70 -18.20 11.38
N LEU A 444 7.53 -18.64 10.92
CA LEU A 444 6.30 -17.83 11.01
C LEU A 444 5.94 -17.41 12.46
N GLY A 445 6.50 -18.07 13.47
CA GLY A 445 6.34 -17.72 14.89
C GLY A 445 7.02 -16.42 15.33
N VAL A 446 7.77 -15.73 14.47
CA VAL A 446 8.41 -14.41 14.79
C VAL A 446 7.83 -13.23 14.01
N VAL A 447 6.75 -13.43 13.24
CA VAL A 447 6.08 -12.38 12.47
C VAL A 447 5.29 -11.46 13.40
N GLN A 448 5.47 -10.14 13.28
CA GLN A 448 4.87 -9.12 14.14
C GLN A 448 4.39 -7.91 13.32
N PRO A 449 3.15 -7.41 13.53
CA PRO A 449 2.05 -8.17 14.12
C PRO A 449 1.70 -9.35 13.20
N PHE A 450 1.14 -10.42 13.78
CA PHE A 450 0.69 -11.54 12.95
C PHE A 450 -0.41 -11.10 11.98
N GLN A 451 -1.35 -10.27 12.45
CA GLN A 451 -2.43 -9.74 11.63
C GLN A 451 -2.06 -8.40 10.98
N LEU A 452 -2.12 -8.35 9.65
CA LEU A 452 -1.98 -7.15 8.84
C LEU A 452 -2.87 -7.28 7.61
N GLY A 453 -3.79 -6.33 7.43
CA GLY A 453 -4.71 -6.32 6.29
C GLY A 453 -5.17 -4.91 5.98
N ASN A 454 -5.14 -4.55 4.71
CA ASN A 454 -5.71 -3.33 4.20
C ASN A 454 -7.16 -3.58 3.79
N PRO A 455 -8.11 -2.74 4.21
CA PRO A 455 -9.51 -2.99 3.93
C PRO A 455 -9.87 -2.98 2.45
N VAL A 456 -9.07 -2.33 1.59
CA VAL A 456 -9.35 -2.28 0.15
C VAL A 456 -8.49 -3.25 -0.66
N LEU A 457 -7.22 -3.50 -0.25
CA LEU A 457 -6.37 -4.50 -0.94
C LEU A 457 -6.67 -5.97 -0.55
N GLU A 458 -7.16 -6.20 0.68
CA GLU A 458 -7.51 -7.52 1.22
C GLU A 458 -8.99 -7.62 1.63
N THR A 459 -9.87 -6.90 0.93
CA THR A 459 -11.30 -6.73 1.28
C THR A 459 -12.00 -8.03 1.67
N TYR A 460 -11.89 -9.09 0.87
CA TYR A 460 -12.63 -10.33 1.07
C TYR A 460 -11.80 -11.45 1.70
N VAL A 461 -10.61 -11.15 2.21
CA VAL A 461 -9.84 -12.11 3.01
C VAL A 461 -10.73 -12.57 4.16
N ARG A 462 -11.03 -13.87 4.23
CA ARG A 462 -11.86 -14.41 5.29
C ARG A 462 -10.98 -14.83 6.46
N GLU A 463 -11.51 -14.70 7.68
CA GLU A 463 -11.08 -15.53 8.80
C GLU A 463 -11.48 -16.99 8.49
N THR A 464 -10.69 -17.69 7.69
CA THR A 464 -11.00 -19.08 7.38
C THR A 464 -10.53 -19.99 8.52
N PHE A 465 -11.50 -20.67 9.14
CA PHE A 465 -11.36 -21.83 10.03
C PHE A 465 -10.80 -21.58 11.44
N ALA A 466 -11.70 -21.58 12.42
CA ALA A 466 -11.38 -22.05 13.77
C ALA A 466 -11.06 -23.55 13.72
N SER A 467 -9.84 -23.91 13.32
CA SER A 467 -9.28 -25.20 13.74
C SER A 467 -8.61 -24.93 15.09
N PRO A 468 -9.10 -25.49 16.21
CA PRO A 468 -8.41 -25.33 17.48
C PRO A 468 -6.98 -25.85 17.33
N SER A 469 -6.00 -25.06 17.77
CA SER A 469 -4.63 -25.54 17.90
C SER A 469 -4.64 -26.78 18.80
N PRO A 470 -3.91 -27.86 18.47
CA PRO A 470 -3.70 -28.95 19.40
C PRO A 470 -3.16 -28.39 20.72
N PRO A 471 -3.58 -28.91 21.89
CA PRO A 471 -3.06 -28.47 23.18
C PRO A 471 -1.52 -28.56 23.17
N GLY A 472 -0.84 -27.44 23.44
CA GLY A 472 0.62 -27.34 23.45
C GLY A 472 1.28 -26.90 22.15
N SER A 473 0.53 -26.51 21.10
CA SER A 473 1.14 -25.90 19.92
C SER A 473 1.61 -24.46 20.19
N PRO A 474 2.85 -24.08 19.85
CA PRO A 474 3.34 -22.70 19.97
C PRO A 474 2.76 -21.77 18.89
N ILE A 475 1.93 -22.28 17.98
CA ILE A 475 1.33 -21.54 16.87
C ILE A 475 -0.09 -21.13 17.31
N PRO A 476 -0.41 -19.81 17.35
CA PRO A 476 -1.77 -19.33 17.58
C PRO A 476 -2.76 -20.02 16.66
N ALA A 477 -4.02 -20.15 17.10
CA ALA A 477 -5.09 -20.74 16.28
C ALA A 477 -5.08 -20.12 14.87
N ARG A 478 -5.18 -20.98 13.85
CA ARG A 478 -5.00 -20.67 12.40
C ARG A 478 -6.10 -19.78 11.81
N ASN A 479 -6.51 -18.74 12.52
CA ASN A 479 -7.81 -18.11 12.35
C ASN A 479 -7.76 -16.87 11.44
N SER A 480 -6.62 -16.53 10.83
CA SER A 480 -6.55 -15.33 9.98
C SER A 480 -5.57 -15.47 8.82
N LEU A 481 -6.11 -15.37 7.60
CA LEU A 481 -5.35 -15.12 6.37
C LEU A 481 -4.93 -13.65 6.24
N TYR A 482 -5.34 -12.75 7.15
CA TYR A 482 -4.91 -11.35 7.19
C TYR A 482 -3.49 -11.25 7.71
N SER A 483 -2.54 -11.83 7.01
CA SER A 483 -1.13 -11.78 7.35
C SER A 483 -0.37 -11.90 6.04
N CYS A 484 0.25 -10.81 5.59
CA CYS A 484 0.92 -10.77 4.30
C CYS A 484 1.97 -11.88 4.21
N MET A 485 2.90 -11.91 5.17
CA MET A 485 3.97 -12.91 5.22
C MET A 485 3.44 -14.34 5.31
N TYR A 486 2.41 -14.60 6.13
CA TYR A 486 1.83 -15.94 6.23
C TYR A 486 1.12 -16.35 4.94
N CYS A 487 0.26 -15.49 4.39
CA CYS A 487 -0.47 -15.74 3.16
C CYS A 487 0.53 -16.04 2.03
N HIS A 488 1.55 -15.19 1.86
CA HIS A 488 2.60 -15.38 0.85
C HIS A 488 3.47 -16.62 1.11
N SER A 489 3.67 -17.03 2.37
CA SER A 489 4.42 -18.26 2.71
C SER A 489 3.80 -19.54 2.14
N LEU A 490 2.47 -19.61 2.06
CA LEU A 490 1.74 -20.83 1.68
C LEU A 490 1.99 -21.19 0.21
N PHE A 491 2.33 -20.22 -0.62
CA PHE A 491 2.57 -20.41 -2.05
C PHE A 491 3.97 -20.95 -2.36
N MET A 492 4.90 -20.88 -1.40
CA MET A 492 6.29 -21.33 -1.57
C MET A 492 6.43 -22.86 -1.58
N GLN A 493 5.42 -23.61 -1.13
CA GLN A 493 5.53 -25.06 -0.89
C GLN A 493 4.97 -25.96 -2.01
N GLY A 494 4.41 -25.41 -3.09
CA GLY A 494 3.61 -26.23 -4.03
C GLY A 494 3.78 -25.98 -5.53
N TYR A 495 4.45 -24.92 -5.95
CA TYR A 495 4.44 -24.50 -7.36
C TYR A 495 5.50 -25.21 -8.23
N TYR A 496 6.72 -25.40 -7.73
CA TYR A 496 7.74 -26.21 -8.39
C TYR A 496 8.54 -27.00 -7.35
N LYS A 497 8.83 -28.28 -7.62
CA LYS A 497 9.76 -29.05 -6.77
C LYS A 497 11.13 -28.35 -6.82
N ASN A 498 11.69 -28.01 -5.66
CA ASN A 498 12.99 -27.33 -5.48
C ASN A 498 13.04 -25.82 -5.81
N PHE A 499 11.89 -25.13 -5.83
CA PHE A 499 11.83 -23.67 -5.95
C PHE A 499 11.21 -23.07 -4.69
N THR A 500 11.95 -22.24 -3.96
CA THR A 500 11.39 -21.41 -2.90
C THR A 500 11.50 -19.94 -3.28
N SER A 501 10.36 -19.24 -3.32
CA SER A 501 10.34 -17.77 -3.28
C SER A 501 10.82 -17.29 -1.90
N ASP A 502 11.22 -16.03 -1.78
CA ASP A 502 11.54 -15.35 -0.53
C ASP A 502 10.42 -14.39 -0.11
N PHE A 503 9.16 -14.78 -0.33
CA PHE A 503 7.95 -13.97 -0.13
C PHE A 503 7.76 -12.84 -1.17
N SER A 504 8.53 -12.83 -2.25
CA SER A 504 8.31 -11.91 -3.39
C SER A 504 6.99 -12.22 -4.10
N LEU A 505 6.21 -11.18 -4.44
CA LEU A 505 4.92 -11.29 -5.15
C LEU A 505 5.07 -11.82 -6.58
N ILE A 506 6.31 -11.87 -7.08
CA ILE A 506 6.66 -12.21 -8.43
C ILE A 506 6.88 -13.73 -8.52
N VAL A 507 5.83 -14.47 -8.85
CA VAL A 507 5.87 -15.59 -9.80
C VAL A 507 4.48 -15.83 -10.39
N ASN A 508 4.34 -15.53 -11.68
CA ASN A 508 3.62 -16.36 -12.67
C ASN A 508 3.94 -15.84 -14.08
N ALA A 509 5.01 -16.36 -14.70
CA ALA A 509 5.20 -16.29 -16.13
C ALA A 509 4.17 -17.19 -16.85
N GLN A 510 2.98 -16.65 -17.12
CA GLN A 510 1.94 -17.36 -17.87
C GLN A 510 2.16 -17.32 -19.41
N GLN A 511 3.42 -17.24 -19.86
CA GLN A 511 3.81 -17.22 -21.28
C GLN A 511 5.05 -18.06 -21.55
#